data_AF-A0A0N8IBE5-F1
#
_entry.id   AF-A0A0N8IBE5-F1
#
_cell.length_a   1.000
_cell.length_b   1.000
_cell.length_c   1.000
_cell.angle_alpha   90.00
_cell.angle_beta   90.00
_cell.angle_gamma   90.00
#
_symmetry.space_group_name_H-M   'P 1'
#
loop_
_entity.id
_entity.type
_entity.pdbx_description
1 polymer ?
#
loop_
_entity_poly.entity_id
_entity_poly.type
_entity_poly.pdbx_seq_one_letter_code
_entity_poly.pdbx_strand_id
1 'polypeptide(L)'
;MAHPLHHAQSSARRFGGEPEDYQAIHDWFDATKEHMAFFTHRAVRHNTMGIFEAERLFGTAIINSAGRTVPVRFIGEQHVKEDCRGRIPSLADWLSRIQPAPWMANGHIDNHPNPIIGDPAAAWRDAVAKQETNMGLADWLAMKSMEQEAA
;
A
#
# COMPACT_ATOMS: atom_id res chain seq x y z
N MET A 1 -4.04 -11.56 18.33
CA MET A 1 -3.17 -10.55 17.69
C MET A 1 -2.01 -10.31 18.64
N ALA A 2 -0.79 -10.22 18.14
CA ALA A 2 0.32 -9.82 19.00
C ALA A 2 0.08 -8.36 19.45
N HIS A 3 0.54 -8.05 20.66
CA HIS A 3 0.57 -6.69 21.18
C HIS A 3 1.77 -5.96 20.54
N PRO A 4 1.70 -4.64 20.29
CA PRO A 4 2.85 -3.86 19.79
C PRO A 4 4.16 -4.13 20.52
N LEU A 5 4.10 -4.28 21.84
CA LEU A 5 5.25 -4.65 22.69
C LEU A 5 5.97 -5.93 22.23
N HIS A 6 5.25 -6.97 21.78
CA HIS A 6 5.88 -8.20 21.30
C HIS A 6 6.62 -7.98 19.97
N HIS A 7 6.07 -7.12 19.10
CA HIS A 7 6.75 -6.71 17.86
C HIS A 7 8.00 -5.88 18.18
N ALA A 8 7.91 -4.95 19.13
CA ALA A 8 9.04 -4.14 19.59
C ALA A 8 10.18 -5.01 20.14
N GLN A 9 9.86 -6.01 20.96
CA GLN A 9 10.82 -7.01 21.43
C GLN A 9 11.41 -7.84 20.26
N SER A 10 10.62 -8.15 19.24
CA SER A 10 11.10 -8.84 18.03
C SER A 10 12.08 -7.97 17.24
N SER A 11 11.79 -6.67 17.10
CA SER A 11 12.66 -5.69 16.46
C SER A 11 13.96 -5.50 17.24
N ALA A 12 13.92 -5.40 18.57
CA ALA A 12 15.11 -5.34 19.41
C ALA A 12 16.01 -6.57 19.24
N ARG A 13 15.43 -7.78 19.23
CA ARG A 13 16.18 -9.01 18.93
C ARG A 13 16.81 -9.01 17.54
N ARG A 14 16.12 -8.46 16.54
CA ARG A 14 16.57 -8.49 15.14
C ARG A 14 17.58 -7.40 14.80
N PHE A 15 17.37 -6.19 15.30
CA PHE A 15 18.11 -4.99 14.91
C PHE A 15 19.05 -4.47 16.02
N GLY A 16 18.93 -4.97 17.25
CA GLY A 16 19.67 -4.52 18.44
C GLY A 16 18.92 -3.43 19.21
N GLY A 17 19.54 -2.85 20.24
CA GLY A 17 18.89 -1.85 21.09
C GLY A 17 17.83 -2.47 22.01
N GLU A 18 16.90 -1.64 22.47
CA GLU A 18 15.85 -2.00 23.41
C GLU A 18 14.46 -1.91 22.75
N PRO A 19 13.44 -2.64 23.22
CA PRO A 19 12.09 -2.58 22.66
C PRO A 19 11.53 -1.16 22.52
N GLU A 20 11.82 -0.28 23.47
CA GLU A 20 11.37 1.11 23.52
C GLU A 20 11.80 1.91 22.28
N ASP A 21 12.94 1.56 21.67
CA ASP A 21 13.43 2.19 20.44
C ASP A 21 12.45 2.01 19.26
N TYR A 22 11.64 0.95 19.29
CA TYR A 22 10.76 0.53 18.18
C TYR A 22 9.27 0.69 18.50
N GLN A 23 8.93 0.96 19.76
CA GLN A 23 7.57 0.88 20.29
C GLN A 23 6.60 1.80 19.53
N ALA A 24 6.98 3.06 19.33
CA ALA A 24 6.13 4.05 18.65
C ALA A 24 5.76 3.66 17.21
N ILE A 25 6.68 2.99 16.50
CA ILE A 25 6.42 2.52 15.12
C ILE A 25 5.40 1.38 15.14
N HIS A 26 5.54 0.42 16.05
CA HIS A 26 4.59 -0.71 16.17
C HIS A 26 3.23 -0.27 16.69
N ASP A 27 3.18 0.66 17.64
CA ASP A 27 1.93 1.27 18.10
C ASP A 27 1.21 1.94 16.94
N TRP A 28 1.93 2.62 16.05
CA TRP A 28 1.32 3.25 14.89
C TRP A 28 0.71 2.24 13.92
N PHE A 29 1.36 1.12 13.61
CA PHE A 29 0.74 0.10 12.75
C PHE A 29 -0.56 -0.45 13.37
N ASP A 30 -0.54 -0.70 14.68
CA ASP A 30 -1.63 -1.33 15.41
C ASP A 30 -2.71 -0.37 15.93
N ALA A 31 -2.50 0.95 15.92
CA ALA A 31 -3.46 1.94 16.40
C ALA A 31 -4.82 1.84 15.68
N THR A 32 -4.85 1.27 14.48
CA THR A 32 -6.10 0.99 13.74
C THR A 32 -7.02 -0.01 14.45
N LYS A 33 -6.51 -0.76 15.44
CA LYS A 33 -7.30 -1.59 16.37
C LYS A 33 -8.29 -0.77 17.20
N GLU A 34 -8.05 0.53 17.42
CA GLU A 34 -8.98 1.45 18.08
C GLU A 34 -10.32 1.56 17.33
N HIS A 35 -10.29 1.42 16.01
CA HIS A 35 -11.50 1.47 15.17
C HIS A 35 -12.14 0.09 14.99
N MET A 36 -11.34 -0.98 15.01
CA MET A 36 -11.82 -2.34 14.78
C MET A 36 -10.90 -3.38 15.43
N ALA A 37 -11.37 -3.99 16.52
CA ALA A 37 -10.66 -5.06 17.23
C ALA A 37 -10.72 -6.43 16.50
N PHE A 38 -10.70 -6.44 15.17
CA PHE A 38 -10.72 -7.64 14.33
C PHE A 38 -9.59 -7.59 13.29
N PHE A 39 -9.13 -8.73 12.77
CA PHE A 39 -7.91 -8.77 11.94
C PHE A 39 -7.98 -7.90 10.69
N THR A 40 -9.17 -7.52 10.24
CA THR A 40 -9.40 -6.65 9.08
C THR A 40 -8.91 -5.21 9.29
N HIS A 41 -8.59 -4.77 10.52
CA HIS A 41 -7.98 -3.44 10.73
C HIS A 41 -6.66 -3.31 9.97
N ARG A 42 -5.99 -4.44 9.76
CA ARG A 42 -4.75 -4.58 9.01
C ARG A 42 -4.85 -4.04 7.58
N ALA A 43 -6.05 -4.02 7.00
CA ALA A 43 -6.27 -3.42 5.69
C ALA A 43 -5.85 -1.95 5.62
N VAL A 44 -5.86 -1.22 6.74
CA VAL A 44 -5.54 0.21 6.81
C VAL A 44 -4.03 0.46 6.74
N ARG A 45 -3.21 -0.25 7.54
CA ARG A 45 -1.75 0.02 7.64
C ARG A 45 -0.83 -1.17 7.35
N HIS A 46 -1.32 -2.42 7.35
CA HIS A 46 -0.50 -3.61 7.09
C HIS A 46 -0.46 -3.94 5.60
N ASN A 47 0.02 -2.98 4.82
CA ASN A 47 0.20 -3.09 3.38
C ASN A 47 1.37 -2.22 2.92
N THR A 48 1.73 -2.32 1.65
CA THR A 48 2.82 -1.53 1.06
C THR A 48 2.66 -0.02 1.28
N MET A 49 1.47 0.56 1.11
CA MET A 49 1.24 1.98 1.38
C MET A 49 1.50 2.32 2.85
N GLY A 50 0.98 1.54 3.79
CA GLY A 50 1.18 1.78 5.22
C GLY A 50 2.64 1.72 5.65
N ILE A 51 3.46 0.84 5.06
CA ILE A 51 4.90 0.82 5.32
C ILE A 51 5.59 2.12 4.88
N PHE A 52 5.21 2.66 3.72
CA PHE A 52 5.75 3.95 3.25
C PHE A 52 5.21 5.14 4.05
N GLU A 53 3.97 5.08 4.54
CA GLU A 53 3.44 6.10 5.46
C GLU A 53 4.17 6.10 6.80
N ALA A 54 4.56 4.93 7.33
CA ALA A 54 5.40 4.85 8.52
C ALA A 54 6.74 5.57 8.30
N GLU A 55 7.37 5.38 7.14
CA GLU A 55 8.61 6.09 6.81
C GLU A 55 8.42 7.61 6.73
N ARG A 56 7.31 8.07 6.12
CA ARG A 56 6.99 9.51 6.08
C ARG A 56 6.84 10.11 7.48
N LEU A 57 6.28 9.34 8.41
CA LEU A 57 6.01 9.79 9.78
C LEU A 57 7.24 9.74 10.68
N PHE A 58 7.98 8.63 10.66
CA PHE A 58 9.10 8.39 11.59
C PHE A 58 10.48 8.70 10.99
N GLY A 59 10.52 9.08 9.71
CA GLY A 59 11.75 9.30 8.95
C GLY A 59 12.25 8.05 8.23
N THR A 60 13.25 8.22 7.37
CA THR A 60 13.84 7.11 6.58
C THR A 60 14.47 6.02 7.47
N ALA A 61 15.06 6.42 8.59
CA ALA A 61 15.69 5.53 9.55
C ALA A 61 15.67 6.16 10.95
N ILE A 62 15.73 5.30 11.97
CA ILE A 62 15.98 5.69 13.36
C ILE A 62 17.42 5.33 13.75
N ILE A 63 17.97 6.01 14.76
CA ILE A 63 19.16 5.55 15.46
C ILE A 63 18.68 4.98 16.79
N ASN A 64 18.85 3.67 17.00
CA ASN A 64 18.44 3.02 18.24
C ASN A 64 19.45 3.28 19.38
N SER A 65 19.08 2.91 20.60
CA SER A 65 19.93 3.05 21.80
C SER A 65 21.30 2.33 21.71
N ALA A 66 21.43 1.32 20.84
CA ALA A 66 22.70 0.65 20.54
C ALA A 66 23.55 1.36 19.47
N GLY A 67 23.17 2.58 19.06
CA GLY A 67 23.89 3.39 18.07
C GLY A 67 23.74 2.91 16.62
N ARG A 68 22.77 2.04 16.33
CA ARG A 68 22.56 1.47 14.99
C ARG A 68 21.53 2.28 14.23
N THR A 69 21.85 2.60 12.98
CA THR A 69 20.90 3.17 12.03
C THR A 69 20.02 2.06 11.45
N VAL A 70 18.72 2.09 11.74
CA VAL A 70 17.75 1.07 11.31
C VAL A 70 16.70 1.72 10.40
N PRO A 71 16.56 1.30 9.13
CA PRO A 71 15.53 1.83 8.25
C PRO A 71 14.12 1.56 8.80
N VAL A 72 13.26 2.58 8.81
CA VAL A 72 11.88 2.44 9.28
C VAL A 72 11.09 1.43 8.44
N ARG A 73 11.36 1.39 7.13
CA ARG A 73 10.78 0.37 6.24
C ARG A 73 11.07 -1.06 6.69
N PHE A 74 12.28 -1.35 7.19
CA PHE A 74 12.62 -2.72 7.62
C PHE A 74 11.83 -3.14 8.86
N ILE A 75 11.61 -2.19 9.78
CA ILE A 75 10.78 -2.39 10.97
C ILE A 75 9.32 -2.61 10.55
N GLY A 76 8.80 -1.79 9.63
CA GLY A 76 7.45 -1.93 9.09
C GLY A 76 7.24 -3.24 8.33
N GLU A 77 8.17 -3.63 7.46
CA GLU A 77 8.11 -4.92 6.77
C GLU A 77 8.11 -6.10 7.73
N GLN A 78 8.93 -6.06 8.79
CA GLN A 78 8.92 -7.08 9.83
C GLN A 78 7.55 -7.16 10.50
N HIS A 79 7.02 -6.03 10.98
CA HIS A 79 5.73 -5.98 11.64
C HIS A 79 4.63 -6.57 10.77
N VAL A 80 4.55 -6.14 9.50
CA VAL A 80 3.55 -6.64 8.55
C VAL A 80 3.73 -8.13 8.29
N LYS A 81 4.96 -8.62 8.09
CA LYS A 81 5.22 -10.05 7.85
C LYS A 81 4.83 -10.91 9.06
N GLU A 82 5.12 -10.47 10.27
CA GLU A 82 4.75 -11.19 11.51
C GLU A 82 3.22 -11.32 11.64
N ASP A 83 2.47 -10.31 11.21
CA ASP A 83 1.01 -10.30 11.28
C ASP A 83 0.32 -10.95 10.07
N CYS A 84 0.89 -10.83 8.87
CA CYS A 84 0.32 -11.29 7.60
C CYS A 84 0.94 -12.59 7.09
N ARG A 85 1.36 -13.48 8.00
CA ARG A 85 1.88 -14.82 7.69
C ARG A 85 3.03 -14.80 6.67
N GLY A 86 3.99 -13.89 6.88
CA GLY A 86 5.19 -13.73 6.07
C GLY A 86 5.01 -12.95 4.77
N ARG A 87 3.81 -12.42 4.48
CA ARG A 87 3.54 -11.63 3.27
C ARG A 87 3.45 -10.15 3.58
N ILE A 88 3.71 -9.32 2.57
CA ILE A 88 3.38 -7.89 2.57
C ILE A 88 2.25 -7.70 1.56
N PRO A 89 0.99 -7.53 2.00
CA PRO A 89 -0.11 -7.23 1.10
C PRO A 89 0.08 -5.87 0.42
N SER A 90 -0.46 -5.72 -0.78
CA SER A 90 -0.74 -4.42 -1.37
C SER A 90 -2.08 -3.88 -0.88
N LEU A 91 -2.35 -2.59 -1.12
CA LEU A 91 -3.68 -2.04 -0.88
C LEU A 91 -4.73 -2.72 -1.79
N ALA A 92 -4.35 -3.07 -3.03
CA ALA A 92 -5.23 -3.78 -3.96
C ALA A 92 -5.66 -5.15 -3.42
N ASP A 93 -4.77 -5.91 -2.77
CA ASP A 93 -5.11 -7.22 -2.17
C ASP A 93 -6.23 -7.12 -1.12
N TRP A 94 -6.28 -6.01 -0.38
CA TRP A 94 -7.32 -5.72 0.60
C TRP A 94 -8.59 -5.17 -0.06
N LEU A 95 -8.47 -4.14 -0.89
CA LEU A 95 -9.61 -3.46 -1.50
C LEU A 95 -10.39 -4.35 -2.47
N SER A 96 -9.71 -5.30 -3.15
CA SER A 96 -10.37 -6.25 -4.06
C SER A 96 -11.35 -7.20 -3.36
N ARG A 97 -11.40 -7.17 -2.02
CA ARG A 97 -12.31 -8.00 -1.22
C ARG A 97 -13.55 -7.24 -0.74
N ILE A 98 -13.60 -5.92 -0.89
CA ILE A 98 -14.77 -5.11 -0.53
C ILE A 98 -15.95 -5.53 -1.40
N GLN A 99 -17.08 -5.83 -0.76
CA GLN A 99 -18.35 -6.05 -1.45
C GLN A 99 -19.08 -4.70 -1.54
N PRO A 100 -19.36 -4.17 -2.73
CA PRO A 100 -19.97 -2.87 -2.84
C PRO A 100 -21.38 -2.84 -2.25
N ALA A 101 -21.70 -1.74 -1.55
CA ALA A 101 -23.02 -1.47 -1.00
C ALA A 101 -23.58 -0.17 -1.58
N PRO A 102 -24.92 0.01 -1.63
CA PRO A 102 -25.53 1.19 -2.27
C PRO A 102 -25.10 2.55 -1.72
N TRP A 103 -24.58 2.62 -0.49
CA TRP A 103 -24.10 3.87 0.10
C TRP A 103 -22.65 4.23 -0.29
N MET A 104 -21.91 3.29 -0.89
CA MET A 104 -20.48 3.46 -1.19
C MET A 104 -20.22 4.29 -2.45
N ALA A 105 -21.22 4.41 -3.33
CA ALA A 105 -21.15 5.23 -4.53
C ALA A 105 -22.55 5.74 -4.90
N ASN A 106 -22.61 6.90 -5.55
CA ASN A 106 -23.85 7.38 -6.14
C ASN A 106 -24.12 6.62 -7.46
N GLY A 107 -25.37 6.21 -7.69
CA GLY A 107 -25.79 5.56 -8.94
C GLY A 107 -25.62 4.04 -8.95
N HIS A 108 -25.68 3.44 -10.14
CA HIS A 108 -25.55 1.99 -10.31
C HIS A 108 -24.09 1.57 -10.12
N ILE A 109 -23.85 0.66 -9.18
CA ILE A 109 -22.55 0.01 -9.02
C ILE A 109 -22.52 -1.22 -9.91
N ASP A 110 -21.75 -1.14 -11.00
CA ASP A 110 -21.49 -2.32 -11.81
C ASP A 110 -20.52 -3.23 -11.06
N ASN A 111 -21.06 -4.33 -10.51
CA ASN A 111 -20.29 -5.33 -9.79
C ASN A 111 -19.53 -6.28 -10.72
N HIS A 112 -19.72 -6.16 -12.04
CA HIS A 112 -18.90 -6.86 -13.00
C HIS A 112 -17.68 -5.97 -13.31
N PRO A 113 -16.45 -6.36 -12.90
CA PRO A 113 -15.27 -5.72 -13.48
C PRO A 113 -15.40 -5.86 -14.98
N ASN A 114 -15.34 -4.75 -15.72
CA ASN A 114 -15.44 -4.76 -17.16
C ASN A 114 -14.40 -5.77 -17.67
N PRO A 115 -14.83 -6.94 -18.19
CA PRO A 115 -13.88 -7.98 -18.54
C PRO A 115 -12.92 -7.37 -19.55
N ILE A 116 -11.61 -7.56 -19.33
CA ILE A 116 -10.62 -7.25 -20.36
C ILE A 116 -10.87 -8.26 -21.48
N ILE A 117 -11.73 -7.90 -22.43
CA ILE A 117 -12.01 -8.68 -23.63
C ILE A 117 -11.12 -8.12 -24.74
N GLY A 118 -10.13 -8.92 -25.15
CA GLY A 118 -9.15 -8.53 -26.17
C GLY A 118 -7.98 -7.70 -25.60
N ASP A 119 -7.18 -7.11 -26.49
CA ASP A 119 -6.06 -6.24 -26.13
C ASP A 119 -6.59 -4.83 -25.77
N PRO A 120 -6.46 -4.36 -24.52
CA PRO A 120 -6.87 -3.01 -24.13
C PRO A 120 -6.23 -1.91 -24.96
N ALA A 121 -4.98 -2.12 -25.41
CA ALA A 121 -4.30 -1.15 -26.26
C ALA A 121 -4.91 -1.12 -27.66
N ALA A 122 -5.40 -2.24 -28.18
CA ALA A 122 -6.13 -2.30 -29.44
C ALA A 122 -7.51 -1.64 -29.31
N ALA A 123 -8.27 -1.97 -28.25
CA ALA A 123 -9.57 -1.35 -27.98
C ALA A 123 -9.45 0.17 -27.82
N TRP A 124 -8.42 0.64 -27.12
CA TRP A 124 -8.13 2.07 -26.98
C TRP A 124 -7.76 2.72 -28.32
N ARG A 125 -6.88 2.08 -29.12
CA ARG A 125 -6.54 2.57 -30.48
C ARG A 125 -7.77 2.69 -31.38
N ASP A 126 -8.70 1.74 -31.30
CA ASP A 126 -9.95 1.76 -32.06
C ASP A 126 -10.89 2.89 -31.59
N ALA A 127 -11.05 3.08 -30.28
CA ALA A 127 -11.86 4.16 -29.72
C ALA A 127 -11.32 5.54 -30.12
N VAL A 128 -10.00 5.68 -30.13
CA VAL A 128 -9.31 6.89 -30.62
C VAL A 128 -9.57 7.09 -32.12
N ALA A 129 -9.47 6.04 -32.94
CA ALA A 129 -9.76 6.13 -34.37
C ALA A 129 -11.22 6.52 -34.67
N LYS A 130 -12.15 6.14 -33.78
CA LYS A 130 -13.58 6.52 -33.84
C LYS A 130 -13.90 7.88 -33.23
N GLN A 131 -12.91 8.61 -32.71
CA GLN A 131 -13.09 9.89 -32.01
C GLN A 131 -14.00 9.77 -30.76
N GLU A 132 -14.00 8.60 -30.11
CA GLU A 132 -14.76 8.34 -28.87
C GLU A 132 -13.97 8.76 -27.61
N THR A 133 -12.73 9.22 -27.78
CA THR A 133 -11.84 9.68 -26.70
C THR A 133 -11.55 11.18 -26.83
N ASN A 134 -11.43 11.88 -25.70
CA ASN A 134 -11.08 13.31 -25.67
C ASN A 134 -9.64 13.61 -26.14
N MET A 135 -8.79 12.58 -26.25
CA MET A 135 -7.40 12.68 -26.71
C MET A 135 -7.28 11.86 -28.00
N GLY A 136 -6.78 12.48 -29.07
CA GLY A 136 -6.58 11.82 -30.36
C GLY A 136 -5.29 11.00 -30.41
N LEU A 137 -5.14 10.13 -31.43
CA LEU A 137 -3.94 9.30 -31.60
C LEU A 137 -2.69 10.15 -31.81
N ALA A 138 -2.85 11.27 -32.53
CA ALA A 138 -1.80 12.25 -32.75
C ALA A 138 -1.33 12.90 -31.44
N ASP A 139 -2.27 13.27 -30.56
CA ASP A 139 -1.94 13.86 -29.26
C ASP A 139 -1.21 12.86 -28.37
N TRP A 140 -1.65 11.60 -28.36
CA TRP A 140 -1.00 10.54 -27.60
C TRP A 140 0.40 10.19 -28.12
N LEU A 141 0.59 10.09 -29.44
CA LEU A 141 1.90 9.86 -30.06
C LEU A 141 2.85 11.03 -29.79
N ALA A 142 2.37 12.27 -29.84
CA ALA A 142 3.16 13.45 -29.49
C ALA A 142 3.61 13.40 -28.02
N MET A 143 2.72 13.04 -27.09
CA MET A 143 3.09 12.86 -25.67
C MET A 143 4.13 11.75 -25.48
N LYS A 144 4.00 10.62 -26.19
CA LYS A 144 4.95 9.50 -26.10
C LYS A 144 6.33 9.82 -26.68
N SER A 145 6.39 10.55 -27.80
CA SER A 145 7.65 11.02 -28.38
C SER A 145 8.39 11.94 -27.41
N MET A 146 7.66 12.84 -26.74
CA MET A 146 8.25 13.75 -25.74
C MET A 146 8.78 13.04 -24.50
N GLU A 147 8.13 11.96 -24.05
CA GLU A 147 8.64 11.13 -22.94
C GLU A 147 9.93 10.36 -23.30
N GLN A 148 10.13 10.02 -24.58
CA GLN A 148 11.31 9.30 -25.05
C GLN A 148 12.52 10.22 -25.31
N GLU A 149 12.29 11.49 -25.66
CA GLU A 149 13.34 12.49 -25.85
C GLU A 149 13.85 13.09 -24.52
N ALA A 150 13.08 12.95 -23.44
CA ALA A 150 13.40 13.47 -22.11
C ALA A 150 14.13 12.46 -21.20
N ALA A 151 14.39 11.24 -21.67
CA ALA A 151 15.10 10.16 -20.96
C ALA A 151 16.50 9.93 -21.53
#